data_AF-A0A7E6CM72-F1
#
_entry.id   AF-A0A7E6CM72-F1
#
_cell.length_a   1.000
_cell.length_b   1.000
_cell.length_c   1.000
_cell.angle_alpha   90.00
_cell.angle_beta   90.00
_cell.angle_gamma   90.00
#
_symmetry.space_group_name_H-M   'P 1'
#
loop_
_entity.id
_entity.type
_entity.pdbx_description
1 polymer ?
#
loop_
_entity_poly.entity_id
_entity_poly.type
_entity_poly.pdbx_seq_one_letter_code
_entity_poly.pdbx_strand_id
1 'polypeptide(L)'
;MRTLGAVVALLLWGQLFAGDTGNEGTGNADDSCPKAPEIANGHVEHLVRYQCNTYYRLRTEGDGVYALNSEKKWTNKAIGEKLPECEAVCGKPKNPVDQAQRILGGSVDAKGSFPWQAKMISHHNLTSGATLINEQWLLTTAKNLFLGHADDAKAKDIAPTLRLYLGKTQLVEVEKVILHPNHLEVDIGLIKLKQKVPVGEKVMPICLPSKDYAQVGRIGYVSGWGRNSNFNFTELLKYVMLPVAEQDSCVKHYEGSTYPEKKQKKSPVGVQPILNEHTFCAGLSKYQEDTCYGDAGSAFVVHDENDDTWYAAGILSFDKSCGVAEYGVYVKVPSILDWVQKTIADN
;
A
#
# COMPACT_ATOMS: atom_id res chain seq x y z
N MET A 1 -63.75 46.29 -7.42
CA MET A 1 -62.90 45.08 -7.37
C MET A 1 -61.52 45.54 -6.93
N ARG A 2 -61.19 45.52 -5.64
CA ARG A 2 -60.57 44.38 -4.89
C ARG A 2 -59.30 43.90 -5.63
N THR A 3 -58.08 43.93 -5.08
CA THR A 3 -57.65 44.00 -3.68
C THR A 3 -56.12 44.16 -3.58
N LEU A 4 -55.69 44.93 -2.57
CA LEU A 4 -54.53 44.78 -1.68
C LEU A 4 -53.10 44.59 -2.21
N GLY A 5 -52.28 45.60 -1.94
CA GLY A 5 -50.91 45.43 -1.47
C GLY A 5 -50.64 46.45 -0.36
N ALA A 6 -50.88 46.07 0.90
CA ALA A 6 -50.54 46.88 2.07
C ALA A 6 -49.67 46.08 3.03
N VAL A 7 -48.51 46.67 3.28
CA VAL A 7 -47.49 46.39 4.28
C VAL A 7 -48.08 46.46 5.69
N VAL A 8 -47.43 45.78 6.66
CA VAL A 8 -47.04 46.23 8.01
C VAL A 8 -46.76 44.96 8.82
N ALA A 9 -45.47 44.61 9.00
CA ALA A 9 -44.61 44.91 10.16
C ALA A 9 -44.85 43.89 11.29
N LEU A 10 -43.90 43.38 12.07
CA LEU A 10 -42.63 43.84 12.66
C LEU A 10 -41.85 42.54 12.98
N LEU A 11 -40.53 42.50 13.04
CA LEU A 11 -39.74 42.98 14.17
C LEU A 11 -38.25 42.94 13.81
N LEU A 12 -37.56 43.96 14.32
CA LEU A 12 -36.12 44.24 14.21
C LEU A 12 -35.25 43.27 15.03
N TRP A 13 -34.07 42.96 14.46
CA TRP A 13 -32.71 43.05 15.02
C TRP A 13 -31.79 42.35 13.99
N GLY A 14 -31.02 43.06 13.14
CA GLY A 14 -29.70 43.67 13.43
C GLY A 14 -28.62 42.56 13.47
N GLN A 15 -27.52 42.52 12.72
CA GLN A 15 -26.81 43.41 11.78
C GLN A 15 -26.05 42.51 10.77
N LEU A 16 -26.18 42.74 9.46
CA LEU A 16 -25.13 43.23 8.53
C LEU A 16 -23.72 42.62 8.72
N PHE A 17 -23.36 41.66 7.85
CA PHE A 17 -21.98 41.49 7.40
C PHE A 17 -21.84 42.15 6.03
N ALA A 18 -21.11 43.27 6.01
CA ALA A 18 -20.64 43.88 4.79
C ALA A 18 -19.50 43.03 4.23
N GLY A 19 -19.59 42.68 2.94
CA GLY A 19 -18.45 42.18 2.18
C GLY A 19 -17.50 43.34 1.90
N ASP A 20 -16.20 43.07 2.00
CA ASP A 20 -15.18 43.90 1.41
C ASP A 20 -14.29 43.03 0.51
N THR A 21 -14.13 43.50 -0.72
CA THR A 21 -13.32 42.90 -1.78
C THR A 21 -12.01 43.66 -1.86
N GLY A 22 -10.91 42.91 -1.75
CA GLY A 22 -9.57 43.35 -2.15
C GLY A 22 -8.70 43.78 -0.96
N ASN A 23 -7.59 43.08 -0.76
CA ASN A 23 -6.29 43.53 -1.25
C ASN A 23 -5.22 42.48 -0.93
N GLU A 24 -4.20 42.39 -1.78
CA GLU A 24 -2.97 41.65 -1.52
C GLU A 24 -2.38 42.10 -0.17
N GLY A 25 -2.38 41.18 0.80
CA GLY A 25 -1.72 41.33 2.08
C GLY A 25 -0.73 40.20 2.23
N THR A 26 0.54 40.49 1.99
CA THR A 26 1.69 39.67 2.36
C THR A 26 1.67 39.42 3.87
N GLY A 27 0.93 38.40 4.29
CA GLY A 27 0.96 37.87 5.64
C GLY A 27 2.22 37.04 5.85
N ASN A 28 3.37 37.70 5.98
CA ASN A 28 4.48 37.13 6.75
C ASN A 28 3.96 37.06 8.20
N ALA A 29 3.33 35.94 8.56
CA ALA A 29 3.22 35.58 9.95
C ALA A 29 4.66 35.46 10.46
N ASP A 30 5.03 36.34 11.38
CA ASP A 30 6.33 36.36 12.01
C ASP A 30 6.45 35.07 12.84
N ASP A 31 6.98 34.01 12.21
CA ASP A 31 7.15 32.63 12.73
C ASP A 31 8.27 32.55 13.79
N SER A 32 8.48 33.66 14.50
CA SER A 32 9.53 33.88 15.47
C SER A 32 9.11 33.28 16.81
N CYS A 33 9.83 32.26 17.27
CA CYS A 33 9.72 31.73 18.64
C CYS A 33 9.80 32.89 19.65
N PRO A 34 8.80 33.09 20.53
CA PRO A 34 8.82 34.16 21.51
C PRO A 34 10.09 34.11 22.37
N LYS A 35 10.81 35.23 22.46
CA LYS A 35 12.05 35.29 23.23
C LYS A 35 11.78 34.97 24.70
N ALA A 36 12.60 34.09 25.27
CA ALA A 36 12.54 33.76 26.69
C ALA A 36 12.87 35.01 27.54
N PRO A 37 12.26 35.17 28.73
CA PRO A 37 12.60 36.23 29.66
C PRO A 37 14.08 36.18 30.09
N GLU A 38 14.71 37.34 30.17
CA GLU A 38 16.08 37.47 30.66
C GLU A 38 16.13 37.45 32.19
N ILE A 39 17.21 36.89 32.75
CA ILE A 39 17.46 36.84 34.19
C ILE A 39 18.81 37.49 34.51
N ALA A 40 18.89 38.17 35.65
CA ALA A 40 20.13 38.81 36.09
C ALA A 40 21.24 37.77 36.32
N ASN A 41 22.42 38.00 35.75
CA ASN A 41 23.59 37.10 35.82
C ASN A 41 23.37 35.67 35.29
N GLY A 42 22.37 35.45 34.41
CA GLY A 42 22.15 34.16 33.75
C GLY A 42 22.23 34.24 32.23
N HIS A 43 22.16 33.07 31.58
CA HIS A 43 22.12 32.92 30.13
C HIS A 43 21.04 31.90 29.74
N VAL A 44 20.61 31.94 28.47
CA VAL A 44 19.61 31.02 27.91
C VAL A 44 20.30 30.05 26.96
N GLU A 45 20.09 28.75 27.17
CA GLU A 45 20.41 27.72 26.20
C GLU A 45 19.14 27.37 25.39
N HIS A 46 19.24 27.39 24.06
CA HIS A 46 18.11 27.07 23.20
C HIS A 46 18.16 25.61 22.80
N LEU A 47 17.04 24.91 22.97
CA LEU A 47 16.85 23.51 22.60
C LEU A 47 15.65 23.38 21.67
N VAL A 48 15.77 22.52 20.66
CA VAL A 48 14.64 22.08 19.83
C VAL A 48 14.53 20.57 19.90
N ARG A 49 13.29 20.07 19.82
CA ARG A 49 13.02 18.63 19.72
C ARG A 49 12.26 18.36 18.43
N TYR A 50 12.84 17.54 17.58
CA TYR A 50 12.16 17.08 16.39
C TYR A 50 11.10 16.04 16.76
N GLN A 51 9.91 16.21 16.19
CA GLN A 51 8.82 15.27 16.28
C GLN A 51 8.29 15.05 14.87
N CYS A 52 7.88 13.81 14.59
CA CYS A 52 7.28 13.49 13.30
C CYS A 52 5.76 13.62 13.38
N ASN A 53 5.16 13.91 12.22
CA ASN A 53 3.71 13.92 12.06
C ASN A 53 3.12 12.53 12.33
N THR A 54 1.81 12.49 12.57
CA THR A 54 1.06 11.23 12.66
C THR A 54 1.36 10.33 11.46
N TYR A 55 1.50 9.02 11.70
CA TYR A 55 1.89 7.99 10.73
C TYR A 55 3.36 7.98 10.30
N TYR A 56 4.19 8.83 10.89
CA TYR A 56 5.64 8.83 10.72
C TYR A 56 6.34 8.56 12.05
N ARG A 57 7.50 7.92 11.98
CA ARG A 57 8.39 7.68 13.12
C ARG A 57 9.71 8.42 12.91
N LEU A 58 10.25 8.96 14.00
CA LEU A 58 11.55 9.62 13.99
C LEU A 58 12.66 8.57 13.85
N ARG A 59 13.44 8.66 12.77
CA ARG A 59 14.60 7.81 12.50
C ARG A 59 15.87 8.58 12.80
N THR A 60 16.54 8.20 13.88
CA THR A 60 17.79 8.79 14.34
C THR A 60 18.47 7.89 15.36
N GLU A 61 19.79 7.98 15.49
CA GLU A 61 20.57 7.36 16.58
C GLU A 61 20.63 8.26 17.82
N GLY A 62 20.28 9.54 17.68
CA GLY A 62 20.17 10.50 18.79
C GLY A 62 18.80 10.51 19.46
N ASP A 63 18.64 11.34 20.48
CA ASP A 63 17.39 11.54 21.22
C ASP A 63 16.40 12.51 20.54
N GLY A 64 16.75 13.03 19.36
CA GLY A 64 15.96 14.01 18.61
C GLY A 64 16.03 15.44 19.17
N VAL A 65 16.84 15.68 20.20
CA VAL A 65 17.02 17.01 20.82
C VAL A 65 18.30 17.66 20.29
N TYR A 66 18.20 18.92 19.87
CA TYR A 66 19.33 19.69 19.35
C TYR A 66 19.50 20.96 20.16
N ALA A 67 20.74 21.26 20.55
CA ALA A 67 21.12 22.48 21.25
C ALA A 67 21.77 23.47 20.28
N LEU A 68 21.49 24.75 20.45
CA LEU A 68 22.17 25.81 19.70
C LEU A 68 23.53 26.11 20.33
N ASN A 69 24.61 25.86 19.59
CA ASN A 69 25.96 26.10 20.07
C ASN A 69 26.44 27.55 19.82
N SER A 70 27.64 27.88 20.32
CA SER A 70 28.27 29.21 20.15
C SER A 70 28.58 29.57 18.69
N GLU A 71 28.68 28.58 17.80
CA GLU A 71 28.86 28.76 16.36
C GLU A 71 27.53 28.98 15.62
N LYS A 72 26.40 29.10 16.34
CA LYS A 72 25.04 29.21 15.81
C LYS A 72 24.60 27.99 15.00
N LYS A 73 25.05 26.80 15.40
CA LYS A 73 24.65 25.53 14.80
C LYS A 73 23.83 24.71 15.78
N TRP A 74 22.85 23.99 15.24
CA TRP A 74 22.05 23.02 15.99
C TRP A 74 22.77 21.68 16.03
N THR A 75 23.12 21.21 17.23
CA THR A 75 23.84 19.95 17.39
C THR A 75 23.14 19.01 18.36
N ASN A 76 23.10 17.73 18.00
CA ASN A 76 22.72 16.64 18.89
C ASN A 76 23.98 16.05 19.54
N LYS A 77 23.88 15.66 20.81
CA LYS A 77 25.02 15.12 21.58
C LYS A 77 25.59 13.82 21.00
N ALA A 78 24.76 13.00 20.36
CA ALA A 78 25.16 11.71 19.81
C ALA A 78 25.62 11.80 18.35
N ILE A 79 24.92 12.60 17.52
CA ILE A 79 25.10 12.59 16.06
C ILE A 79 25.52 13.94 15.44
N GLY A 80 25.87 14.92 16.27
CA GLY A 80 26.36 16.22 15.82
C GLY A 80 25.31 16.99 15.03
N GLU A 81 25.68 17.54 13.87
CA GLU A 81 24.81 18.38 13.03
C GLU A 81 23.82 17.58 12.15
N LYS A 82 23.95 16.25 12.10
CA LYS A 82 23.05 15.41 11.30
C LYS A 82 21.63 15.49 11.86
N LEU A 83 20.68 15.94 11.05
CA LEU A 83 19.25 16.02 11.41
C LEU A 83 18.57 14.63 11.36
N PRO A 84 17.49 14.43 12.12
CA PRO A 84 16.71 13.20 12.05
C PRO A 84 15.81 13.19 10.80
N GLU A 85 15.39 12.01 10.39
CA GLU A 85 14.45 11.83 9.28
C GLU A 85 13.10 11.29 9.79
N CYS A 86 12.00 11.70 9.17
CA CYS A 86 10.69 11.11 9.44
C CYS A 86 10.41 10.01 8.42
N GLU A 87 10.36 8.77 8.89
CA GLU A 87 10.09 7.59 8.07
C GLU A 87 8.66 7.14 8.26
N ALA A 88 7.96 6.77 7.18
CA ALA A 88 6.60 6.27 7.28
C ALA A 88 6.51 5.00 8.14
N VAL A 89 5.49 4.94 8.98
CA VAL A 89 5.07 3.71 9.67
C VAL A 89 4.40 2.79 8.65
N CYS A 90 4.74 1.50 8.67
CA CYS A 90 4.11 0.48 7.83
C CYS A 90 3.13 -0.39 8.65
N GLY A 91 2.17 -1.02 7.98
CA GLY A 91 1.37 -2.11 8.56
C GLY A 91 0.50 -1.75 9.77
N LYS A 92 0.15 -0.46 9.93
CA LYS A 92 -0.65 0.07 11.06
C LYS A 92 -1.88 0.82 10.54
N PRO A 93 -2.82 0.13 9.85
CA PRO A 93 -4.00 0.78 9.29
C PRO A 93 -4.82 1.41 10.42
N LYS A 94 -5.34 2.63 10.20
CA LYS A 94 -6.15 3.33 11.21
C LYS A 94 -7.45 2.58 11.53
N ASN A 95 -8.06 1.99 10.50
CA ASN A 95 -9.30 1.24 10.60
C ASN A 95 -9.06 -0.21 10.13
N PRO A 96 -8.43 -1.09 10.95
CA PRO A 96 -8.18 -2.47 10.56
C PRO A 96 -9.48 -3.25 10.30
N VAL A 97 -9.37 -4.37 9.58
CA VAL A 97 -10.50 -5.27 9.34
C VAL A 97 -10.96 -5.89 10.66
N ASP A 98 -12.27 -5.89 10.91
CA ASP A 98 -12.83 -6.62 12.04
C ASP A 98 -12.80 -8.13 11.72
N GLN A 99 -12.05 -8.92 12.50
CA GLN A 99 -11.96 -10.38 12.33
C GLN A 99 -13.34 -11.10 12.38
N ALA A 100 -14.40 -10.42 12.84
CA ALA A 100 -15.74 -10.96 13.02
C ALA A 100 -16.71 -10.70 11.84
N GLN A 101 -16.38 -9.86 10.86
CA GLN A 101 -17.32 -9.52 9.77
C GLN A 101 -17.28 -10.54 8.63
N ARG A 102 -18.26 -11.44 8.71
CA ARG A 102 -18.55 -12.56 7.80
C ARG A 102 -19.51 -12.12 6.69
N ILE A 103 -19.06 -12.08 5.43
CA ILE A 103 -19.96 -11.90 4.28
C ILE A 103 -19.49 -12.79 3.12
N LEU A 104 -20.44 -13.34 2.37
CA LEU A 104 -20.26 -14.21 1.19
C LEU A 104 -20.05 -13.35 -0.09
N GLY A 105 -19.09 -13.71 -0.95
CA GLY A 105 -18.84 -13.10 -2.26
C GLY A 105 -17.75 -11.99 -2.29
N GLY A 106 -16.87 -12.00 -1.29
CA GLY A 106 -15.88 -10.96 -1.00
C GLY A 106 -16.50 -9.83 -0.19
N SER A 107 -15.87 -9.45 0.91
CA SER A 107 -16.31 -8.37 1.77
C SER A 107 -15.89 -7.03 1.18
N VAL A 108 -16.82 -6.07 1.09
CA VAL A 108 -16.49 -4.70 0.68
C VAL A 108 -15.61 -4.05 1.74
N ASP A 109 -14.51 -3.42 1.32
CA ASP A 109 -13.67 -2.61 2.19
C ASP A 109 -14.33 -1.23 2.43
N ALA A 110 -15.31 -1.20 3.33
CA ALA A 110 -16.04 0.02 3.65
C ALA A 110 -15.20 1.03 4.46
N LYS A 111 -14.19 0.56 5.20
CA LYS A 111 -13.42 1.36 6.17
C LYS A 111 -12.08 1.86 5.63
N GLY A 112 -11.63 1.37 4.47
CA GLY A 112 -10.28 1.63 3.97
C GLY A 112 -9.23 0.86 4.78
N SER A 113 -9.50 -0.40 5.10
CA SER A 113 -8.67 -1.25 5.95
C SER A 113 -7.38 -1.72 5.28
N PHE A 114 -7.26 -1.55 3.95
CA PHE A 114 -6.08 -1.95 3.18
C PHE A 114 -5.41 -0.73 2.51
N PRO A 115 -4.83 0.19 3.29
CA PRO A 115 -4.26 1.45 2.77
C PRO A 115 -3.03 1.26 1.88
N TRP A 116 -2.45 0.06 1.85
CA TRP A 116 -1.35 -0.32 0.96
C TRP A 116 -1.83 -0.78 -0.43
N GLN A 117 -3.12 -1.04 -0.61
CA GLN A 117 -3.64 -1.55 -1.88
C GLN A 117 -3.59 -0.46 -2.95
N ALA A 118 -2.94 -0.77 -4.06
CA ALA A 118 -2.96 0.03 -5.27
C ALA A 118 -3.81 -0.64 -6.37
N LYS A 119 -4.43 0.18 -7.20
CA LYS A 119 -5.06 -0.21 -8.45
C LYS A 119 -4.16 0.21 -9.60
N MET A 120 -3.71 -0.74 -10.40
CA MET A 120 -2.95 -0.48 -11.62
C MET A 120 -3.84 -0.72 -12.83
N ILE A 121 -3.75 0.15 -13.83
CA ILE A 121 -4.49 0.01 -15.08
C ILE A 121 -3.50 0.09 -16.24
N SER A 122 -3.49 -0.94 -17.08
CA SER A 122 -2.65 -0.97 -18.28
C SER A 122 -3.18 -0.03 -19.37
N HIS A 123 -2.37 0.17 -20.42
CA HIS A 123 -2.76 0.97 -21.58
C HIS A 123 -4.02 0.43 -22.29
N HIS A 124 -4.29 -0.88 -22.23
CA HIS A 124 -5.51 -1.50 -22.77
C HIS A 124 -6.67 -1.61 -21.76
N ASN A 125 -6.67 -0.78 -20.71
CA ASN A 125 -7.73 -0.72 -19.70
C ASN A 125 -7.95 -2.03 -18.91
N LEU A 126 -6.91 -2.88 -18.80
CA LEU A 126 -6.97 -4.02 -17.89
C LEU A 126 -6.56 -3.57 -16.49
N THR A 127 -7.43 -3.84 -15.52
CA THR A 127 -7.15 -3.56 -14.10
C THR A 127 -6.35 -4.72 -13.50
N SER A 128 -5.34 -4.37 -12.71
CA SER A 128 -4.49 -5.28 -11.94
C SER A 128 -4.12 -4.69 -10.57
N GLY A 129 -3.59 -5.53 -9.68
CA GLY A 129 -3.16 -5.14 -8.35
C GLY A 129 -1.70 -4.69 -8.27
N ALA A 130 -1.41 -3.84 -7.30
CA ALA A 130 -0.07 -3.58 -6.79
C ALA A 130 -0.17 -3.26 -5.30
N THR A 131 0.93 -3.38 -4.56
CA THR A 131 0.96 -3.20 -3.10
C THR A 131 2.08 -2.23 -2.71
N LEU A 132 1.74 -1.15 -2.02
CA LEU A 132 2.69 -0.16 -1.50
C LEU A 132 3.53 -0.75 -0.36
N ILE A 133 4.85 -0.77 -0.51
CA ILE A 133 5.80 -1.39 0.44
C ILE A 133 6.65 -0.37 1.21
N ASN A 134 6.74 0.87 0.72
CA ASN A 134 7.24 2.04 1.45
C ASN A 134 6.67 3.32 0.80
N GLU A 135 7.17 4.50 1.15
CA GLU A 135 6.65 5.78 0.63
C GLU A 135 6.78 5.97 -0.90
N GLN A 136 7.62 5.19 -1.60
CA GLN A 136 7.91 5.43 -3.01
C GLN A 136 7.87 4.16 -3.87
N TRP A 137 7.73 2.98 -3.26
CA TRP A 137 7.89 1.70 -3.94
C TRP A 137 6.67 0.81 -3.76
N LEU A 138 6.29 0.13 -4.84
CA LEU A 138 5.23 -0.88 -4.84
C LEU A 138 5.74 -2.20 -5.41
N LEU A 139 5.27 -3.30 -4.84
CA LEU A 139 5.35 -4.63 -5.44
C LEU A 139 4.15 -4.89 -6.37
N THR A 140 4.41 -5.61 -7.45
CA THR A 140 3.39 -6.20 -8.33
C THR A 140 3.98 -7.45 -8.99
N THR A 141 3.26 -8.07 -9.93
CA THR A 141 3.77 -9.22 -10.70
C THR A 141 4.42 -8.75 -11.99
N ALA A 142 5.36 -9.54 -12.51
CA ALA A 142 5.93 -9.29 -13.82
C ALA A 142 4.84 -9.43 -14.91
N LYS A 143 3.96 -10.42 -14.80
CA LYS A 143 2.83 -10.59 -15.72
C LYS A 143 1.93 -9.37 -15.80
N ASN A 144 1.66 -8.70 -14.68
CA ASN A 144 0.87 -7.47 -14.68
C ASN A 144 1.56 -6.32 -15.44
N LEU A 145 2.88 -6.21 -15.29
CA LEU A 145 3.69 -5.20 -15.98
C LEU A 145 3.74 -5.44 -17.50
N PHE A 146 3.69 -6.70 -17.93
CA PHE A 146 3.63 -7.07 -19.35
C PHE A 146 2.22 -7.00 -19.96
N LEU A 147 1.17 -6.67 -19.20
CA LEU A 147 -0.20 -6.57 -19.76
C LEU A 147 -0.26 -5.48 -20.85
N GLY A 148 -0.44 -5.91 -22.10
CA GLY A 148 -0.49 -5.03 -23.26
C GLY A 148 0.87 -4.75 -23.90
N HIS A 149 1.87 -5.56 -23.58
CA HIS A 149 3.21 -5.51 -24.15
C HIS A 149 3.62 -6.88 -24.70
N ALA A 150 4.62 -6.90 -25.57
CA ALA A 150 5.28 -8.14 -25.99
C ALA A 150 6.23 -8.64 -24.91
N ASP A 151 6.56 -9.94 -24.93
CA ASP A 151 7.42 -10.58 -23.94
C ASP A 151 8.87 -10.01 -23.90
N ASP A 152 9.30 -9.35 -24.98
CA ASP A 152 10.62 -8.72 -25.11
C ASP A 152 10.62 -7.21 -24.78
N ALA A 153 9.48 -6.66 -24.36
CA ALA A 153 9.35 -5.25 -24.00
C ALA A 153 10.26 -4.90 -22.81
N LYS A 154 10.92 -3.74 -22.89
CA LYS A 154 11.82 -3.29 -21.83
C LYS A 154 11.05 -2.51 -20.78
N ALA A 155 11.51 -2.57 -19.53
CA ALA A 155 10.84 -1.90 -18.42
C ALA A 155 10.68 -0.37 -18.61
N LYS A 156 11.62 0.28 -19.34
CA LYS A 156 11.54 1.69 -19.72
C LYS A 156 10.38 2.02 -20.67
N ASP A 157 9.95 1.04 -21.47
CA ASP A 157 8.85 1.16 -22.43
C ASP A 157 7.52 0.84 -21.74
N ILE A 158 7.55 0.01 -20.68
CA ILE A 158 6.39 -0.35 -19.86
C ILE A 158 5.98 0.81 -18.92
N ALA A 159 6.94 1.37 -18.17
CA ALA A 159 6.68 2.39 -17.14
C ALA A 159 5.73 3.54 -17.55
N PRO A 160 5.92 4.22 -18.70
CA PRO A 160 5.06 5.34 -19.09
C PRO A 160 3.62 4.94 -19.47
N THR A 161 3.34 3.64 -19.64
CA THR A 161 2.02 3.15 -20.05
C THR A 161 1.06 2.86 -18.89
N LEU A 162 1.58 2.85 -17.66
CA LEU A 162 0.85 2.45 -16.47
C LEU A 162 0.13 3.63 -15.83
N ARG A 163 -1.14 3.45 -15.48
CA ARG A 163 -1.87 4.35 -14.57
C ARG A 163 -2.02 3.68 -13.22
N LEU A 164 -1.50 4.32 -12.17
CA LEU A 164 -1.46 3.75 -10.83
C LEU A 164 -2.22 4.63 -9.84
N TYR A 165 -3.10 4.02 -9.05
CA TYR A 165 -3.96 4.71 -8.09
C TYR A 165 -3.80 4.13 -6.69
N LEU A 166 -3.65 5.01 -5.70
CA LEU A 166 -3.64 4.71 -4.27
C LEU A 166 -4.89 5.30 -3.59
N GLY A 167 -5.24 4.78 -2.41
CA GLY A 167 -6.32 5.37 -1.58
C GLY A 167 -7.64 5.57 -2.31
N LYS A 168 -8.00 4.64 -3.22
CA LYS A 168 -9.15 4.64 -4.14
C LYS A 168 -9.00 5.48 -5.41
N THR A 169 -8.59 6.75 -5.32
CA THR A 169 -8.62 7.68 -6.47
C THR A 169 -7.36 8.52 -6.67
N GLN A 170 -6.38 8.45 -5.77
CA GLN A 170 -5.17 9.25 -5.86
C GLN A 170 -4.27 8.70 -6.97
N LEU A 171 -4.22 9.37 -8.11
CA LEU A 171 -3.28 9.06 -9.18
C LEU A 171 -1.86 9.38 -8.72
N VAL A 172 -0.93 8.44 -8.95
CA VAL A 172 0.50 8.63 -8.66
C VAL A 172 1.34 8.38 -9.92
N GLU A 173 2.38 9.18 -10.09
CA GLU A 173 3.26 9.09 -11.25
C GLU A 173 4.34 8.02 -11.07
N VAL A 174 4.49 7.14 -12.06
CA VAL A 174 5.53 6.11 -12.10
C VAL A 174 6.81 6.70 -12.70
N GLU A 175 7.94 6.53 -12.02
CA GLU A 175 9.27 6.89 -12.52
C GLU A 175 9.92 5.73 -13.26
N LYS A 176 9.88 4.54 -12.65
CA LYS A 176 10.63 3.38 -13.13
C LYS A 176 9.92 2.09 -12.79
N VAL A 177 10.04 1.13 -13.70
CA VAL A 177 9.67 -0.27 -13.47
C VAL A 177 10.94 -1.11 -13.46
N ILE A 178 11.00 -2.09 -12.57
CA ILE A 178 12.13 -3.01 -12.43
C ILE A 178 11.57 -4.42 -12.30
N LEU A 179 11.91 -5.30 -13.24
CA LEU A 179 11.51 -6.70 -13.21
C LEU A 179 12.51 -7.50 -12.36
N HIS A 180 12.04 -8.51 -11.66
CA HIS A 180 12.93 -9.48 -11.02
C HIS A 180 13.84 -10.12 -12.10
N PRO A 181 15.14 -10.35 -11.84
CA PRO A 181 16.05 -10.95 -12.83
C PRO A 181 15.54 -12.29 -13.39
N ASN A 182 14.94 -13.10 -12.52
CA ASN A 182 14.33 -14.38 -12.86
C ASN A 182 12.79 -14.29 -12.95
N HIS A 183 12.24 -13.23 -13.53
CA HIS A 183 10.78 -12.97 -13.52
C HIS A 183 9.89 -14.08 -14.14
N LEU A 184 10.48 -14.99 -14.93
CA LEU A 184 9.79 -16.17 -15.47
C LEU A 184 9.52 -17.24 -14.39
N GLU A 185 10.32 -17.26 -13.32
CA GLU A 185 10.19 -18.21 -12.19
C GLU A 185 9.73 -17.50 -10.90
N VAL A 186 10.07 -16.22 -10.75
CA VAL A 186 9.71 -15.37 -9.61
C VAL A 186 8.94 -14.18 -10.17
N ASP A 187 7.64 -14.38 -10.36
CA ASP A 187 6.74 -13.45 -11.06
C ASP A 187 6.49 -12.15 -10.26
N ILE A 188 7.51 -11.30 -10.22
CA ILE A 188 7.58 -10.08 -9.41
C ILE A 188 8.19 -8.94 -10.22
N GLY A 189 7.65 -7.75 -9.98
CA GLY A 189 8.28 -6.49 -10.35
C GLY A 189 8.11 -5.43 -9.26
N LEU A 190 8.98 -4.44 -9.31
CA LEU A 190 8.95 -3.24 -8.50
C LEU A 190 8.58 -2.04 -9.36
N ILE A 191 7.75 -1.17 -8.77
CA ILE A 191 7.39 0.12 -9.34
C ILE A 191 7.94 1.20 -8.41
N LYS A 192 8.79 2.07 -8.95
CA LYS A 192 9.25 3.29 -8.28
C LYS A 192 8.35 4.45 -8.69
N LEU A 193 7.80 5.14 -7.71
CA LEU A 193 7.07 6.39 -7.89
C LEU A 193 8.05 7.55 -8.08
N LYS A 194 7.65 8.56 -8.84
CA LYS A 194 8.45 9.77 -9.08
C LYS A 194 8.69 10.61 -7.83
N GLN A 195 7.77 10.52 -6.86
CA GLN A 195 7.86 11.19 -5.57
C GLN A 195 7.30 10.28 -4.48
N LYS A 196 7.76 10.51 -3.25
CA LYS A 196 7.18 9.89 -2.07
C LYS A 196 5.71 10.27 -1.92
N VAL A 197 4.86 9.31 -1.57
CA VAL A 197 3.45 9.56 -1.28
C VAL A 197 3.28 9.97 0.18
N PRO A 198 2.44 11.00 0.47
CA PRO A 198 2.12 11.35 1.83
C PRO A 198 1.34 10.21 2.49
N VAL A 199 1.84 9.73 3.63
CA VAL A 199 1.22 8.62 4.37
C VAL A 199 0.13 9.14 5.28
N GLY A 200 -0.98 8.41 5.32
CA GLY A 200 -2.15 8.73 6.12
C GLY A 200 -3.12 7.55 6.22
N GLU A 201 -4.36 7.86 6.58
CA GLU A 201 -5.40 6.85 6.81
C GLU A 201 -5.71 5.98 5.59
N LYS A 202 -5.69 6.56 4.38
CA LYS A 202 -6.06 5.88 3.13
C LYS A 202 -4.88 5.32 2.34
N VAL A 203 -3.67 5.79 2.64
CA VAL A 203 -2.45 5.45 1.91
C VAL A 203 -1.34 5.22 2.93
N MET A 204 -0.90 3.97 3.06
CA MET A 204 0.13 3.58 4.00
C MET A 204 0.80 2.30 3.50
N PRO A 205 2.13 2.17 3.59
CA PRO A 205 2.81 0.96 3.17
C PRO A 205 2.49 -0.24 4.08
N ILE A 206 2.52 -1.44 3.50
CA ILE A 206 2.52 -2.68 4.27
C ILE A 206 3.93 -2.98 4.78
N CYS A 207 4.06 -3.65 5.93
CA CYS A 207 5.36 -4.11 6.37
C CYS A 207 5.81 -5.35 5.59
N LEU A 208 7.11 -5.41 5.28
CA LEU A 208 7.73 -6.61 4.74
C LEU A 208 8.15 -7.53 5.90
N PRO A 209 7.85 -8.83 5.83
CA PRO A 209 8.09 -9.76 6.92
C PRO A 209 9.56 -10.16 7.02
N SER A 210 10.06 -10.27 8.25
CA SER A 210 11.39 -10.85 8.56
C SER A 210 11.35 -12.37 8.79
N LYS A 211 10.15 -12.94 8.92
CA LYS A 211 9.91 -14.38 9.13
C LYS A 211 8.89 -14.92 8.14
N ASP A 212 8.89 -16.22 7.92
CA ASP A 212 7.91 -16.86 7.05
C ASP A 212 6.56 -17.04 7.76
N TYR A 213 5.55 -16.33 7.25
CA TYR A 213 4.18 -16.42 7.70
C TYR A 213 3.32 -17.36 6.84
N ALA A 214 3.83 -17.90 5.74
CA ALA A 214 3.10 -18.78 4.83
C ALA A 214 3.06 -20.23 5.36
N GLN A 215 2.63 -20.41 6.61
CA GLN A 215 2.47 -21.72 7.25
C GLN A 215 1.07 -22.27 6.95
N VAL A 216 0.97 -23.56 6.62
CA VAL A 216 -0.29 -24.23 6.29
C VAL A 216 -1.36 -23.97 7.35
N GLY A 217 -2.56 -23.61 6.92
CA GLY A 217 -3.70 -23.28 7.77
C GLY A 217 -3.71 -21.85 8.30
N ARG A 218 -2.61 -21.08 8.18
CA ARG A 218 -2.62 -19.65 8.53
C ARG A 218 -3.58 -18.91 7.62
N ILE A 219 -4.48 -18.14 8.21
CA ILE A 219 -5.42 -17.29 7.47
C ILE A 219 -4.74 -15.97 7.14
N GLY A 220 -4.81 -15.58 5.88
CA GLY A 220 -4.46 -14.24 5.42
C GLY A 220 -5.62 -13.55 4.72
N TYR A 221 -5.45 -12.26 4.51
CA TYR A 221 -6.40 -11.37 3.87
C TYR A 221 -5.84 -10.97 2.51
N VAL A 222 -6.67 -11.05 1.47
CA VAL A 222 -6.32 -10.58 0.13
C VAL A 222 -7.33 -9.54 -0.28
N SER A 223 -6.89 -8.30 -0.43
CA SER A 223 -7.69 -7.22 -1.02
C SER A 223 -7.46 -7.16 -2.53
N GLY A 224 -8.48 -6.81 -3.32
CA GLY A 224 -8.40 -6.94 -4.77
C GLY A 224 -9.33 -6.02 -5.56
N TRP A 225 -8.82 -5.54 -6.70
CA TRP A 225 -9.56 -4.76 -7.70
C TRP A 225 -9.99 -5.60 -8.92
N GLY A 226 -9.80 -6.92 -8.84
CA GLY A 226 -10.08 -7.85 -9.91
C GLY A 226 -11.56 -8.05 -10.20
N ARG A 227 -11.81 -9.05 -11.05
CA ARG A 227 -13.15 -9.40 -11.51
C ARG A 227 -13.96 -10.08 -10.41
N ASN A 228 -15.23 -9.71 -10.30
CA ASN A 228 -16.20 -10.35 -9.42
C ASN A 228 -16.91 -11.53 -10.11
N SER A 229 -17.92 -12.10 -9.44
CA SER A 229 -18.74 -13.21 -9.95
C SER A 229 -19.44 -12.94 -11.29
N ASN A 230 -19.66 -11.67 -11.65
CA ASN A 230 -20.23 -11.27 -12.93
C ASN A 230 -19.16 -11.05 -14.01
N PHE A 231 -17.90 -11.42 -13.73
CA PHE A 231 -16.73 -11.20 -14.58
C PHE A 231 -16.46 -9.72 -14.95
N ASN A 232 -17.00 -8.78 -14.19
CA ASN A 232 -16.73 -7.36 -14.29
C ASN A 232 -15.69 -6.95 -13.26
N PHE A 233 -14.79 -6.02 -13.61
CA PHE A 233 -13.89 -5.40 -12.64
C PHE A 233 -14.70 -4.72 -11.55
N THR A 234 -14.30 -4.90 -10.29
CA THR A 234 -15.02 -4.34 -9.16
C THR A 234 -14.87 -2.81 -9.11
N GLU A 235 -15.97 -2.12 -8.81
CA GLU A 235 -15.99 -0.66 -8.61
C GLU A 235 -15.52 -0.27 -7.20
N LEU A 236 -15.71 -1.18 -6.24
CA LEU A 236 -15.33 -1.01 -4.84
C LEU A 236 -14.27 -2.06 -4.50
N LEU A 237 -13.26 -1.66 -3.73
CA LEU A 237 -12.27 -2.58 -3.22
C LEU A 237 -12.97 -3.65 -2.37
N LYS A 238 -12.64 -4.91 -2.63
CA LYS A 238 -13.11 -6.05 -1.84
C LYS A 238 -11.93 -6.77 -1.21
N TYR A 239 -12.21 -7.60 -0.22
CA TYR A 239 -11.24 -8.51 0.34
C TYR A 239 -11.84 -9.88 0.65
N VAL A 240 -10.98 -10.88 0.76
CA VAL A 240 -11.33 -12.26 1.13
C VAL A 240 -10.31 -12.81 2.12
N MET A 241 -10.74 -13.76 2.97
CA MET A 241 -9.89 -14.47 3.91
C MET A 241 -9.60 -15.87 3.38
N LEU A 242 -8.32 -16.19 3.16
CA LEU A 242 -7.90 -17.45 2.55
C LEU A 242 -6.89 -18.18 3.45
N PRO A 243 -7.04 -19.50 3.64
CA PRO A 243 -6.04 -20.31 4.33
C PRO A 243 -4.86 -20.61 3.41
N VAL A 244 -3.63 -20.58 3.96
CA VAL A 244 -2.48 -21.18 3.30
C VAL A 244 -2.72 -22.69 3.15
N ALA A 245 -2.54 -23.20 1.93
CA ALA A 245 -2.72 -24.59 1.58
C ALA A 245 -1.41 -25.38 1.68
N GLU A 246 -1.54 -26.71 1.78
CA GLU A 246 -0.40 -27.62 1.69
C GLU A 246 0.21 -27.60 0.28
N GLN A 247 1.53 -27.39 0.21
CA GLN A 247 2.23 -27.22 -1.06
C GLN A 247 2.12 -28.45 -1.98
N ASP A 248 2.28 -29.66 -1.43
CA ASP A 248 2.21 -30.91 -2.20
C ASP A 248 0.82 -31.13 -2.81
N SER A 249 -0.23 -30.77 -2.08
CA SER A 249 -1.61 -30.85 -2.55
C SER A 249 -1.85 -29.86 -3.71
N CYS A 250 -1.34 -28.63 -3.58
CA CYS A 250 -1.38 -27.64 -4.67
C CYS A 250 -0.59 -28.08 -5.91
N VAL A 251 0.61 -28.64 -5.73
CA VAL A 251 1.43 -29.18 -6.83
C VAL A 251 0.73 -30.33 -7.53
N LYS A 252 0.14 -31.27 -6.78
CA LYS A 252 -0.63 -32.38 -7.38
C LYS A 252 -1.88 -31.88 -8.12
N HIS A 253 -2.52 -30.81 -7.64
CA HIS A 253 -3.67 -30.20 -8.31
C HIS A 253 -3.30 -29.63 -9.69
N TYR A 254 -2.21 -28.85 -9.77
CA TYR A 254 -1.80 -28.20 -11.01
C TYR A 254 -0.95 -29.05 -11.94
N GLU A 255 -0.11 -29.92 -11.38
CA GLU A 255 0.92 -30.68 -12.11
C GLU A 255 0.72 -32.20 -12.04
N GLY A 256 -0.25 -32.70 -11.27
CA GLY A 256 -0.58 -34.13 -11.16
C GLY A 256 0.38 -34.98 -10.32
N SER A 257 1.58 -34.49 -10.03
CA SER A 257 2.61 -35.22 -9.27
C SER A 257 3.66 -34.26 -8.72
N THR A 258 4.23 -34.58 -7.57
CA THR A 258 5.42 -33.88 -7.02
C THR A 258 6.72 -34.35 -7.68
N TYR A 259 6.73 -35.54 -8.28
CA TYR A 259 7.88 -36.07 -9.03
C TYR A 259 7.98 -35.43 -10.44
N PRO A 260 9.11 -34.77 -10.78
CA PRO A 260 9.28 -34.03 -12.03
C PRO A 260 8.95 -34.82 -13.30
N GLU A 261 9.37 -36.09 -13.37
CA GLU A 261 9.17 -36.97 -14.52
C GLU A 261 7.71 -37.38 -14.75
N LYS A 262 6.84 -37.14 -13.76
CA LYS A 262 5.41 -37.44 -13.81
C LYS A 262 4.55 -36.17 -13.87
N LYS A 263 5.16 -34.98 -13.89
CA LYS A 263 4.43 -33.71 -13.97
C LYS A 263 3.72 -33.59 -15.31
N GLN A 264 2.46 -33.17 -15.27
CA GLN A 264 1.59 -32.96 -16.42
C GLN A 264 0.81 -31.67 -16.22
N LYS A 265 0.53 -30.92 -17.28
CA LYS A 265 -0.29 -29.71 -17.21
C LYS A 265 -1.74 -30.07 -16.87
N LYS A 266 -2.13 -30.00 -15.59
CA LYS A 266 -3.45 -30.41 -15.07
C LYS A 266 -4.32 -29.29 -14.53
N SER A 267 -3.82 -28.05 -14.48
CA SER A 267 -4.62 -26.87 -14.17
C SER A 267 -6.06 -26.95 -14.72
N PRO A 268 -7.08 -26.81 -13.85
CA PRO A 268 -8.49 -26.80 -14.28
C PRO A 268 -8.84 -25.62 -15.20
N VAL A 269 -7.99 -24.59 -15.19
CA VAL A 269 -8.11 -23.42 -16.06
C VAL A 269 -7.07 -23.51 -17.19
N GLY A 270 -7.33 -22.86 -18.32
CA GLY A 270 -6.53 -23.03 -19.55
C GLY A 270 -5.05 -22.59 -19.50
N VAL A 271 -4.54 -22.21 -18.34
CA VAL A 271 -3.16 -21.74 -18.11
C VAL A 271 -2.58 -22.37 -16.84
N GLN A 272 -1.25 -22.50 -16.78
CA GLN A 272 -0.54 -23.04 -15.61
C GLN A 272 -0.04 -21.92 -14.70
N PRO A 273 -0.05 -22.11 -13.37
CA PRO A 273 0.70 -21.27 -12.46
C PRO A 273 2.20 -21.52 -12.57
N ILE A 274 2.99 -20.60 -12.02
CA ILE A 274 4.41 -20.85 -11.73
C ILE A 274 4.45 -21.46 -10.32
N LEU A 275 5.00 -22.66 -10.18
CA LEU A 275 5.13 -23.37 -8.92
C LEU A 275 6.57 -23.81 -8.69
N ASN A 276 7.17 -23.28 -7.62
CA ASN A 276 8.53 -23.59 -7.16
C ASN A 276 8.68 -23.26 -5.66
N GLU A 277 9.89 -23.39 -5.12
CA GLU A 277 10.21 -23.14 -3.72
C GLU A 277 9.93 -21.70 -3.25
N HIS A 278 9.94 -20.74 -4.17
CA HIS A 278 9.63 -19.33 -3.93
C HIS A 278 8.12 -19.05 -3.88
N THR A 279 7.29 -20.06 -4.09
CA THR A 279 5.82 -19.93 -4.09
C THR A 279 5.16 -20.67 -2.95
N PHE A 280 3.96 -20.21 -2.58
CA PHE A 280 3.02 -20.95 -1.74
C PHE A 280 1.61 -20.81 -2.32
N CYS A 281 0.73 -21.71 -1.90
CA CYS A 281 -0.66 -21.68 -2.34
C CYS A 281 -1.60 -21.25 -1.21
N ALA A 282 -2.69 -20.57 -1.55
CA ALA A 282 -3.82 -20.37 -0.66
C ALA A 282 -5.04 -21.08 -1.25
N GLY A 283 -5.78 -21.78 -0.40
CA GLY A 283 -7.03 -22.43 -0.80
C GLY A 283 -8.18 -21.44 -0.92
N LEU A 284 -9.36 -21.97 -1.23
CA LEU A 284 -10.61 -21.22 -1.21
C LEU A 284 -11.00 -20.79 0.20
N SER A 285 -11.80 -19.74 0.30
CA SER A 285 -12.40 -19.34 1.58
C SER A 285 -13.34 -20.42 2.09
N LYS A 286 -13.71 -20.34 3.38
CA LYS A 286 -14.76 -21.20 3.97
C LYS A 286 -16.07 -21.20 3.17
N TYR A 287 -16.32 -20.14 2.42
CA TYR A 287 -17.54 -19.90 1.67
C TYR A 287 -17.36 -20.06 0.16
N GLN A 288 -16.30 -20.74 -0.27
CA GLN A 288 -15.97 -20.94 -1.69
C GLN A 288 -15.70 -19.62 -2.43
N GLU A 289 -15.21 -18.61 -1.72
CA GLU A 289 -14.74 -17.36 -2.32
C GLU A 289 -13.28 -17.50 -2.71
N ASP A 290 -12.89 -16.80 -3.77
CA ASP A 290 -11.57 -16.86 -4.35
C ASP A 290 -11.16 -15.49 -4.92
N THR A 291 -9.89 -15.38 -5.24
CA THR A 291 -9.31 -14.33 -6.10
C THR A 291 -9.57 -14.63 -7.58
N CYS A 292 -9.56 -13.61 -8.42
CA CYS A 292 -9.82 -13.74 -9.84
C CYS A 292 -9.10 -12.67 -10.68
N TYR A 293 -9.29 -12.68 -12.00
CA TYR A 293 -8.54 -11.85 -12.96
C TYR A 293 -8.44 -10.38 -12.52
N GLY A 294 -7.22 -9.88 -12.38
CA GLY A 294 -6.90 -8.52 -11.94
C GLY A 294 -6.55 -8.41 -10.46
N ASP A 295 -6.66 -9.49 -9.67
CA ASP A 295 -6.22 -9.48 -8.27
C ASP A 295 -4.70 -9.68 -8.13
N ALA A 296 -4.02 -10.23 -9.15
CA ALA A 296 -2.58 -10.43 -9.14
C ALA A 296 -1.84 -9.13 -8.78
N GLY A 297 -0.74 -9.23 -8.04
CA GLY A 297 0.03 -8.10 -7.52
C GLY A 297 -0.50 -7.53 -6.20
N SER A 298 -1.69 -7.93 -5.78
CA SER A 298 -2.18 -7.68 -4.42
C SER A 298 -1.51 -8.61 -3.42
N ALA A 299 -1.33 -8.14 -2.19
CA ALA A 299 -0.66 -8.91 -1.16
C ALA A 299 -1.59 -9.90 -0.45
N PHE A 300 -1.04 -11.08 -0.11
CA PHE A 300 -1.56 -11.93 0.94
C PHE A 300 -1.05 -11.39 2.27
N VAL A 301 -1.95 -10.73 3.01
CA VAL A 301 -1.60 -9.99 4.22
C VAL A 301 -1.94 -10.81 5.45
N VAL A 302 -1.03 -10.86 6.40
CA VAL A 302 -1.24 -11.48 7.71
C VAL A 302 -1.12 -10.41 8.79
N HIS A 303 -1.97 -10.49 9.79
CA HIS A 303 -1.82 -9.74 11.04
C HIS A 303 -0.97 -10.56 12.00
N ASP A 304 0.05 -9.96 12.60
CA ASP A 304 0.79 -10.54 13.72
C ASP A 304 0.30 -9.89 15.01
N GLU A 305 -0.33 -10.69 15.87
CA GLU A 305 -0.89 -10.22 17.15
C GLU A 305 0.20 -9.85 18.17
N ASN A 306 1.44 -10.32 18.00
CA ASN A 306 2.52 -10.05 18.96
C ASN A 306 2.98 -8.59 18.91
N ASP A 307 3.01 -7.99 17.72
CA ASP A 307 3.42 -6.60 17.51
C ASP A 307 2.28 -5.74 16.94
N ASP A 308 1.08 -6.31 16.81
CA ASP A 308 -0.12 -5.72 16.21
C ASP A 308 0.11 -5.14 14.80
N THR A 309 0.95 -5.79 13.99
CA THR A 309 1.39 -5.26 12.68
C THR A 309 0.93 -6.14 11.54
N TRP A 310 0.58 -5.51 10.43
CA TRP A 310 0.19 -6.20 9.19
C TRP A 310 1.40 -6.37 8.28
N TYR A 311 1.60 -7.59 7.81
CA TYR A 311 2.73 -8.00 6.97
C TYR A 311 2.26 -8.59 5.64
N ALA A 312 2.95 -8.27 4.54
CA ALA A 312 2.75 -8.95 3.26
C ALA A 312 3.53 -10.27 3.26
N ALA A 313 2.88 -11.40 3.51
CA ALA A 313 3.53 -12.71 3.45
C ALA A 313 3.77 -13.18 2.01
N GLY A 314 2.91 -12.77 1.08
CA GLY A 314 3.01 -13.11 -0.33
C GLY A 314 2.44 -12.05 -1.26
N ILE A 315 2.80 -12.14 -2.54
CA ILE A 315 2.19 -11.37 -3.63
C ILE A 315 1.47 -12.36 -4.56
N LEU A 316 0.20 -12.12 -4.86
CA LEU A 316 -0.59 -13.01 -5.72
C LEU A 316 -0.02 -13.01 -7.15
N SER A 317 0.43 -14.17 -7.63
CA SER A 317 0.93 -14.37 -8.99
C SER A 317 -0.12 -14.99 -9.90
N PHE A 318 -0.86 -16.00 -9.41
CA PHE A 318 -1.86 -16.72 -10.20
C PHE A 318 -3.27 -16.37 -9.72
N ASP A 319 -3.86 -15.39 -10.38
CA ASP A 319 -5.21 -14.84 -10.16
C ASP A 319 -6.25 -15.46 -11.13
N LYS A 320 -5.98 -16.65 -11.63
CA LYS A 320 -6.78 -17.31 -12.68
C LYS A 320 -7.67 -18.41 -12.13
N SER A 321 -7.59 -18.70 -10.83
CA SER A 321 -8.35 -19.75 -10.16
C SER A 321 -9.86 -19.49 -10.19
N CYS A 322 -10.30 -18.28 -9.82
CA CYS A 322 -11.69 -17.79 -9.93
C CYS A 322 -12.76 -18.78 -9.40
N GLY A 323 -12.45 -19.60 -8.40
CA GLY A 323 -13.31 -20.64 -7.86
C GLY A 323 -13.47 -21.89 -8.76
N VAL A 324 -12.80 -21.93 -9.92
CA VAL A 324 -12.72 -23.11 -10.80
C VAL A 324 -11.54 -24.00 -10.42
N ALA A 325 -10.39 -23.39 -10.13
CA ALA A 325 -9.26 -24.08 -9.52
C ALA A 325 -9.30 -23.90 -7.99
N GLU A 326 -8.72 -24.84 -7.26
CA GLU A 326 -8.83 -24.89 -5.80
C GLU A 326 -7.87 -23.93 -5.08
N TYR A 327 -6.86 -23.42 -5.79
CA TYR A 327 -5.75 -22.70 -5.16
C TYR A 327 -5.31 -21.46 -5.94
N GLY A 328 -5.22 -20.32 -5.27
CA GLY A 328 -4.41 -19.19 -5.74
C GLY A 328 -2.92 -19.43 -5.43
N VAL A 329 -2.02 -18.94 -6.29
CA VAL A 329 -0.55 -19.11 -6.11
C VAL A 329 0.13 -17.77 -5.90
N TYR A 330 0.95 -17.69 -4.87
CA TYR A 330 1.59 -16.48 -4.37
C TYR A 330 3.10 -16.65 -4.34
N VAL A 331 3.85 -15.61 -4.68
CA VAL A 331 5.30 -15.56 -4.44
C VAL A 331 5.53 -15.17 -2.99
N LYS A 332 6.36 -15.91 -2.27
CA LYS A 332 6.77 -15.65 -0.88
C LYS A 332 7.57 -14.36 -0.82
N VAL A 333 7.11 -13.37 -0.06
CA VAL A 333 7.86 -12.12 0.14
C VAL A 333 9.25 -12.36 0.77
N PRO A 334 9.42 -13.27 1.76
CA PRO A 334 10.74 -13.59 2.27
C PRO A 334 11.74 -14.04 1.20
N SER A 335 11.29 -14.70 0.12
CA SER A 335 12.16 -15.16 -0.96
C SER A 335 12.68 -14.04 -1.87
N ILE A 336 12.06 -12.86 -1.86
CA ILE A 336 12.43 -11.71 -2.68
C ILE A 336 12.98 -10.53 -1.86
N LEU A 337 13.05 -10.66 -0.54
CA LEU A 337 13.35 -9.55 0.37
C LEU A 337 14.72 -8.91 0.08
N ASP A 338 15.75 -9.74 -0.09
CA ASP A 338 17.12 -9.28 -0.39
C ASP A 338 17.17 -8.50 -1.72
N TRP A 339 16.47 -9.02 -2.73
CA TRP A 339 16.38 -8.34 -4.03
C TRP A 339 15.64 -7.01 -3.92
N VAL A 340 14.53 -6.96 -3.18
CA VAL A 340 13.77 -5.72 -2.95
C VAL A 340 14.64 -4.67 -2.26
N GLN A 341 15.31 -5.04 -1.16
CA GLN A 341 16.16 -4.14 -0.40
C GLN A 341 17.33 -3.61 -1.23
N LYS A 342 18.02 -4.50 -1.95
CA LYS A 342 19.12 -4.11 -2.85
C LYS A 342 18.64 -3.18 -3.96
N THR A 343 17.50 -3.51 -4.58
CA THR A 343 16.94 -2.69 -5.67
C THR A 343 16.57 -1.28 -5.18
N ILE A 344 15.99 -1.16 -3.99
CA ILE A 344 15.66 0.14 -3.38
C ILE A 344 16.93 0.92 -3.03
N ALA A 345 17.99 0.26 -2.55
CA ALA A 345 19.24 0.94 -2.22
C ALA A 345 19.97 1.47 -3.46
N ASP A 346 19.87 0.76 -4.59
CA ASP A 346 20.56 1.09 -5.84
C ASP A 346 19.82 2.14 -6.70
N ASN A 347 18.62 2.60 -6.30
CA ASN A 347 17.74 3.44 -7.13
C ASN A 347 17.03 4.56 -6.36
#